data_AF-A0A4R9W9H3-F1
#
_entry.id   AF-A0A4R9W9H3-F1
#
_cell.length_a   1.000
_cell.length_b   1.000
_cell.length_c   1.000
_cell.angle_alpha   90.00
_cell.angle_beta   90.00
_cell.angle_gamma   90.00
#
_symmetry.space_group_name_H-M   'P 1'
#
loop_
_entity.id
_entity.type
_entity.pdbx_description
1 polymer ?
#
loop_
_entity_poly.entity_id
_entity_poly.type
_entity_poly.pdbx_seq_one_letter_code
_entity_poly.pdbx_strand_id
1 'polypeptide(L)' 'MTTFETVRAETWQRGKEFHEGARVEHGGIVWEALVPIPANFRPQHAEGIWRLLGPVDTKRTAEIFGDA' A
#
# COMPACT_ATOMS: atom_id res chain seq x y z
N MET A 1 -20.22 14.99 -7.00
CA MET A 1 -19.28 14.91 -5.86
C MET A 1 -18.91 13.45 -5.71
N THR A 2 -17.76 13.05 -6.23
CA THR A 2 -17.29 11.66 -6.14
C THR A 2 -16.26 11.62 -5.03
N THR A 3 -16.63 11.04 -3.89
CA THR A 3 -15.70 10.80 -2.78
C THR A 3 -14.70 9.77 -3.24
N PHE A 4 -13.54 10.21 -3.74
CA PHE A 4 -12.41 9.32 -3.96
C PHE A 4 -11.84 9.01 -2.57
N GLU A 5 -12.20 7.84 -2.03
CA GLU A 5 -11.57 7.32 -0.83
C GLU A 5 -10.06 7.31 -1.05
N THR A 6 -9.34 8.22 -0.40
CA THR A 6 -7.89 8.14 -0.29
C THR A 6 -7.58 6.76 0.27
N VAL A 7 -7.09 5.86 -0.58
CA VAL A 7 -6.74 4.51 -0.20
C VAL A 7 -5.65 4.63 0.87
N ARG A 8 -6.03 4.49 2.14
CA ARG A 8 -5.10 4.48 3.28
C ARG A 8 -4.28 3.19 3.19
N ALA A 9 -3.18 3.24 2.45
CA ALA A 9 -2.17 2.20 2.44
C ALA A 9 -1.11 2.55 3.50
N GLU A 10 -0.74 1.59 4.34
CA GLU A 10 0.36 1.78 5.27
C GLU A 10 1.69 1.47 4.58
N THR A 11 2.78 2.16 4.92
CA THR A 11 4.09 1.82 4.34
C THR A 11 4.49 0.40 4.77
N TRP A 12 4.87 -0.44 3.82
CA TRP A 12 5.35 -1.78 4.12
C TRP A 12 6.57 -1.70 5.03
N GLN A 13 6.52 -2.44 6.13
CA GLN A 13 7.59 -2.50 7.13
C GLN A 13 8.09 -3.92 7.29
N ARG A 14 9.40 -4.08 7.24
CA ARG A 14 10.05 -5.36 7.51
C ARG A 14 9.75 -5.80 8.95
N GLY A 15 9.35 -7.06 9.12
CA GLY A 15 9.03 -7.62 10.43
C GLY A 15 7.59 -7.37 10.90
N LYS A 16 6.80 -6.61 10.13
CA LYS A 16 5.38 -6.42 10.40
C LYS A 16 4.54 -7.53 9.76
N GLU A 17 3.53 -7.97 10.49
CA GLU A 17 2.49 -8.87 10.00
C GLU A 17 1.33 -8.07 9.43
N PHE A 18 0.72 -8.58 8.36
CA PHE A 18 -0.43 -7.94 7.71
C PHE A 18 -1.58 -8.92 7.64
N HIS A 19 -2.79 -8.44 7.85
CA HIS A 19 -4.00 -9.24 7.67
C HIS A 19 -4.41 -9.29 6.19
N GLU A 20 -5.21 -10.28 5.82
CA GLU A 20 -5.87 -10.31 4.51
C GLU A 20 -6.67 -9.01 4.29
N GLY A 21 -6.61 -8.47 3.08
CA GLY A 21 -7.18 -7.17 2.70
C GLY A 21 -6.36 -5.96 3.14
N ALA A 22 -5.26 -6.14 3.89
CA ALA A 22 -4.38 -5.03 4.24
C ALA A 22 -3.74 -4.42 3.00
N ARG A 23 -3.69 -3.09 2.96
CA ARG A 23 -3.11 -2.34 1.84
C ARG A 23 -1.78 -1.74 2.27
N VAL A 24 -0.73 -2.03 1.51
CA VAL A 24 0.62 -1.56 1.81
C VAL A 24 1.24 -0.82 0.64
N GLU A 25 1.96 0.25 0.93
CA GLU A 25 2.79 0.94 -0.05
C GLU A 25 4.23 0.41 0.01
N HIS A 26 4.77 -0.02 -1.12
CA HIS A 26 6.17 -0.43 -1.25
C HIS A 26 6.75 0.08 -2.58
N GLY A 27 7.66 1.06 -2.49
CA GLY A 27 8.31 1.65 -3.66
C GLY A 27 7.35 2.47 -4.54
N GLY A 28 6.42 3.22 -3.92
CA GLY A 28 5.44 4.04 -4.64
C GLY A 28 4.33 3.25 -5.32
N ILE A 29 4.20 1.96 -5.01
CA ILE A 29 3.16 1.07 -5.51
C ILE A 29 2.35 0.54 -4.33
N VAL A 30 1.03 0.57 -4.45
CA VAL A 30 0.11 0.00 -3.47
C VAL A 30 -0.21 -1.45 -3.83
N TRP A 31 -0.09 -2.30 -2.84
CA TRP A 31 -0.39 -3.73 -2.88
C TRP A 31 -1.46 -4.07 -1.85
N GLU A 32 -2.31 -5.03 -2.15
CA GLU A 32 -3.32 -5.57 -1.23
C GLU A 32 -2.99 -7.03 -0.89
N ALA A 33 -2.96 -7.36 0.39
CA ALA A 33 -2.74 -8.72 0.86
C ALA A 33 -3.96 -9.58 0.52
N LEU A 34 -3.77 -10.66 -0.23
CA LEU A 34 -4.82 -11.63 -0.58
C LEU A 34 -5.01 -12.72 0.49
N VAL A 35 -4.04 -12.84 1.40
CA VAL A 35 -4.02 -13.78 2.53
C VAL A 35 -3.32 -13.11 3.72
N PRO A 36 -3.42 -13.66 4.94
CA PRO A 36 -2.60 -13.19 6.06
C PRO A 36 -1.10 -13.32 5.76
N ILE A 37 -0.36 -12.25 5.99
CA ILE A 37 1.06 -12.13 5.68
C ILE A 37 1.87 -12.19 6.97
N PRO A 38 2.71 -13.24 7.14
CA PRO A 38 3.61 -13.31 8.29
C PRO A 38 4.71 -12.24 8.19
N ALA A 39 5.34 -11.97 9.33
CA ALA A 39 6.41 -10.99 9.43
C ALA A 39 7.51 -11.22 8.36
N ASN A 40 8.02 -10.13 7.78
CA ASN A 40 9.10 -10.11 6.78
C ASN A 40 8.74 -10.55 5.35
N PHE A 41 7.49 -10.90 5.05
CA PHE A 41 7.10 -11.21 3.66
C PHE A 41 7.00 -9.94 2.80
N ARG A 42 7.74 -9.92 1.68
CA ARG A 42 7.80 -8.76 0.77
C ARG A 42 6.76 -8.86 -0.35
N PRO A 43 6.14 -7.74 -0.78
CA PRO A 43 5.21 -7.73 -1.90
C PRO A 43 5.81 -8.24 -3.22
N GLN A 44 7.09 -7.97 -3.46
CA GLN A 44 7.77 -8.28 -4.72
C GLN A 44 8.14 -9.76 -4.92
N HIS A 45 8.08 -10.59 -3.88
CA HIS A 45 8.53 -11.98 -3.94
C HIS A 45 7.39 -13.00 -3.84
N ALA A 46 6.14 -12.55 -3.87
CA ALA A 46 5.00 -13.37 -3.47
C ALA A 46 3.82 -13.17 -4.41
N GLU A 47 3.95 -13.68 -5.64
CA GLU A 47 2.85 -13.81 -6.59
C GLU A 47 1.73 -14.65 -5.96
N GLY A 48 0.48 -14.21 -6.10
CA GLY A 48 -0.69 -14.86 -5.49
C GLY A 48 -0.93 -14.53 -4.01
N ILE A 49 -0.01 -13.81 -3.36
CA ILE A 49 -0.15 -13.35 -1.98
C ILE A 49 -0.45 -11.84 -1.94
N TRP A 50 0.12 -11.08 -2.86
CA TRP A 50 -0.15 -9.66 -3.02
C TRP A 50 -0.82 -9.36 -4.36
N ARG A 51 -1.88 -8.56 -4.32
CA ARG A 51 -2.54 -8.00 -5.49
C ARG A 51 -2.03 -6.60 -5.74
N LEU A 52 -1.52 -6.35 -6.93
CA LEU A 52 -1.16 -5.01 -7.39
C LEU A 52 -2.42 -4.15 -7.52
N LEU A 53 -2.52 -3.06 -6.78
CA LEU A 53 -3.61 -2.09 -6.93
C LEU A 53 -3.23 -0.93 -7.85
N GLY A 54 -1.95 -0.56 -7.91
CA GLY A 54 -1.45 0.50 -8.79
C GLY A 54 -0.45 1.42 -8.10
N PRO A 55 0.09 2.43 -8.80
CA PRO A 55 0.95 3.43 -8.18
C PRO A 55 0.20 4.23 -7.11
N VAL A 56 0.90 4.67 -6.07
CA VAL A 56 0.34 5.64 -5.14
C VAL A 56 0.11 6.94 -5.93
N ASP A 57 -1.09 7.53 -5.83
CA ASP A 57 -1.42 8.77 -6.53
C ASP A 57 -0.66 9.93 -5.85
N THR A 58 0.63 10.06 -6.16
CA THR A 58 1.53 11.09 -5.62
C THR A 58 1.15 12.50 -6.08
N LYS A 59 0.18 12.64 -6.99
CA LYS A 59 -0.26 13.96 -7.46
C LYS A 59 -1.00 14.78 -6.41
N ARG A 60 -1.40 14.21 -5.27
CA ARG A 60 -2.07 14.97 -4.20
C ARG A 60 -1.38 15.03 -2.86
N THR A 61 -0.29 14.28 -2.61
CA THR A 61 0.49 14.49 -1.39
C THR A 61 1.34 15.76 -1.47
N ALA A 62 1.73 16.20 -2.67
CA ALA A 62 2.41 17.49 -2.87
C ALA A 62 1.48 18.71 -2.70
N GLU A 63 0.16 18.55 -2.80
CA GLU A 63 -0.80 19.64 -2.54
C GLU A 63 -1.27 19.71 -1.07
N ILE A 64 -1.00 18.67 -0.26
CA ILE A 64 -1.34 18.66 1.18
C ILE A 64 -0.15 19.14 2.02
N PHE A 65 1.09 18.91 1.56
CA PHE A 65 2.29 19.53 2.11
C PHE A 65 2.79 20.62 1.16
N GLY A 66 1.97 21.67 1.00
CA GLY A 66 2.47 22.94 0.49
C GLY A 66 3.52 23.47 1.48
N ASP A 67 4.79 23.35 1.12
CA ASP A 67 5.84 24.18 1.69
C ASP A 67 5.57 25.61 1.21
N ALA A 68 5.14 26.44 2.15
CA ALA A 68 4.92 27.87 2.03
C ALA A 68 6.24 28.65 2.05
#